data_AF-A0A2W6RC64-F1
#
_entry.id   AF-A0A2W6RC64-F1
#
_cell.length_a   1.000
_cell.length_b   1.000
_cell.length_c   1.000
_cell.angle_alpha   90.00
_cell.angle_beta   90.00
_cell.angle_gamma   90.00
#
_symmetry.space_group_name_H-M   'P 1'
#
loop_
_entity.id
_entity.type
_entity.pdbx_description
1 polymer ?
#
loop_
_entity_poly.entity_id
_entity_poly.type
_entity_poly.pdbx_seq_one_letter_code
_entity_poly.pdbx_strand_id
1 'polypeptide(L)'
;MAADIDLHLGRRLRRRRRLLGLTQQQLAVQVGIRFQQIQKYECGANRISAARLWRLAEALETSVAYFYDGLAEALDEATPAAAPREVFSRKETLDLIQAYYQLDERPRRRLLDLAKSLNTDEAPA
;
A
#
# COMPACT_ATOMS: atom_id res chain seq x y z
N MET A 1 12.19 1.58 4.47
CA MET A 1 10.97 2.19 3.89
C MET A 1 10.89 2.05 2.36
N ALA A 2 11.67 2.78 1.54
CA ALA A 2 11.53 2.69 0.07
C ALA A 2 12.00 1.33 -0.50
N ALA A 3 13.09 0.78 0.04
CA ALA A 3 13.63 -0.53 -0.35
C ALA A 3 12.64 -1.68 -0.07
N ASP A 4 11.82 -1.55 0.98
CA ASP A 4 10.86 -2.59 1.38
C ASP A 4 9.68 -2.66 0.39
N ILE A 5 9.27 -1.51 -0.15
CA ILE A 5 8.24 -1.41 -1.19
C ILE A 5 8.74 -2.07 -2.48
N ASP A 6 9.95 -1.73 -2.92
CA ASP A 6 10.55 -2.28 -4.14
C ASP A 6 10.77 -3.80 -4.03
N LEU A 7 11.15 -4.30 -2.85
CA LEU A 7 11.26 -5.73 -2.57
C LEU A 7 9.89 -6.43 -2.57
N HIS A 8 8.86 -5.82 -1.99
CA HIS A 8 7.49 -6.34 -2.02
C HIS A 8 6.97 -6.47 -3.46
N LEU A 9 7.09 -5.39 -4.23
CA LEU A 9 6.76 -5.34 -5.67
C LEU A 9 7.48 -6.48 -6.43
N GLY A 10 8.79 -6.64 -6.19
CA GLY A 10 9.60 -7.70 -6.77
C GLY A 10 9.13 -9.11 -6.42
N ARG A 11 8.73 -9.35 -5.17
CA ARG A 11 8.16 -10.63 -4.72
C ARG A 11 6.82 -10.92 -5.39
N ARG A 12 5.91 -9.94 -5.47
CA ARG A 12 4.61 -10.07 -6.15
C ARG A 12 4.79 -10.38 -7.64
N LEU A 13 5.71 -9.67 -8.30
CA LEU A 13 6.13 -9.88 -9.69
C LEU A 13 6.61 -11.32 -9.91
N ARG A 14 7.60 -11.77 -9.12
CA ARG A 14 8.18 -13.13 -9.21
C ARG A 14 7.12 -14.20 -9.00
N ARG A 15 6.25 -14.02 -8.01
CA ARG A 15 5.16 -14.95 -7.69
C ARG A 15 4.20 -15.09 -8.88
N ARG A 16 3.71 -13.98 -9.42
CA ARG A 16 2.75 -14.00 -10.54
C ARG A 16 3.37 -14.61 -11.79
N ARG A 17 4.60 -14.22 -12.14
CA ARG A 17 5.33 -14.79 -13.27
C ARG A 17 5.43 -16.32 -13.18
N ARG A 18 5.77 -16.85 -12.00
CA ARG A 18 5.87 -18.30 -11.76
C ARG A 18 4.52 -19.01 -11.88
N LEU A 19 3.43 -18.40 -11.40
CA LEU A 19 2.08 -18.95 -11.56
C LEU A 19 1.67 -19.08 -13.03
N LEU A 20 2.14 -18.18 -13.88
CA LEU A 20 1.93 -18.25 -15.33
C LEU A 20 2.95 -19.18 -16.05
N GLY A 21 3.84 -19.84 -15.32
CA GLY A 21 4.87 -20.71 -15.92
C GLY A 21 5.94 -19.98 -16.73
N LEU A 22 6.02 -18.64 -16.63
CA LEU A 22 6.92 -17.83 -17.43
C LEU A 22 8.33 -17.81 -16.84
N THR A 23 9.34 -17.88 -17.70
CA THR A 23 10.74 -17.55 -17.35
C THR A 23 10.95 -16.04 -17.30
N GLN A 24 12.03 -15.58 -16.64
CA GLN A 24 12.36 -14.15 -16.62
C GLN A 24 12.60 -13.59 -18.02
N GLN A 25 13.20 -14.39 -18.91
CA GLN A 25 13.46 -13.98 -20.29
C GLN A 25 12.16 -13.84 -21.10
N GLN A 26 11.21 -14.76 -20.95
CA GLN A 26 9.90 -14.67 -21.61
C GLN A 26 9.13 -13.43 -21.17
N LEU A 27 9.07 -13.15 -19.87
CA LEU A 27 8.44 -11.93 -19.36
C LEU A 27 9.14 -10.66 -19.86
N ALA A 28 10.47 -10.67 -19.89
CA ALA A 28 11.25 -9.54 -20.38
C ALA A 28 10.94 -9.22 -21.86
N VAL A 29 10.79 -10.25 -22.69
CA VAL A 29 10.39 -10.11 -24.11
C VAL A 29 8.98 -9.50 -24.22
N GLN A 30 8.01 -10.01 -23.46
CA GLN A 30 6.64 -9.47 -23.46
C GLN A 30 6.58 -7.98 -23.06
N VAL A 31 7.40 -7.59 -22.08
CA VAL A 31 7.43 -6.21 -21.55
C VAL A 31 8.35 -5.28 -22.38
N GLY A 32 9.15 -5.84 -23.28
CA GLY A 32 10.12 -5.11 -24.11
C GLY A 32 11.32 -4.58 -23.31
N ILE A 33 11.87 -5.38 -22.40
CA ILE A 33 13.08 -5.05 -21.62
C ILE A 33 14.09 -6.19 -21.59
N ARG A 34 15.29 -5.93 -21.06
CA ARG A 34 16.31 -6.97 -20.87
C ARG A 34 15.96 -7.89 -19.70
N PHE A 35 16.28 -9.19 -19.81
CA PHE A 35 16.01 -10.17 -18.75
C PHE A 35 16.66 -9.78 -17.40
N GLN A 36 17.86 -9.20 -17.43
CA GLN A 36 18.56 -8.71 -16.25
C GLN A 36 17.75 -7.66 -15.50
N GLN A 37 16.94 -6.87 -16.21
CA GLN A 37 16.08 -5.87 -15.59
C GLN A 37 14.93 -6.52 -14.83
N ILE A 38 14.32 -7.57 -15.38
CA ILE A 38 13.32 -8.38 -14.65
C ILE A 38 13.94 -8.99 -13.39
N GLN A 39 15.16 -9.53 -13.49
CA GLN A 39 15.87 -10.06 -12.31
C GLN A 39 16.08 -8.98 -11.24
N LYS A 40 16.54 -7.78 -11.64
CA LYS A 40 16.74 -6.65 -10.72
C LYS A 40 15.43 -6.15 -10.10
N TYR A 41 14.33 -6.21 -10.84
CA TYR A 41 13.00 -5.91 -10.30
C TYR A 41 12.57 -6.98 -9.29
N GLU A 42 12.74 -8.26 -9.59
CA GLU A 42 12.33 -9.34 -8.69
C GLU A 42 13.08 -9.38 -7.36
N CYS A 43 14.34 -8.93 -7.33
CA CYS A 43 15.11 -8.82 -6.08
C CYS A 43 15.02 -7.44 -5.42
N GLY A 44 14.25 -6.50 -5.97
CA GLY A 44 14.11 -5.14 -5.44
C GLY A 44 15.35 -4.26 -5.60
N ALA A 45 16.37 -4.70 -6.35
CA ALA A 45 17.59 -3.93 -6.58
C ALA A 45 17.34 -2.68 -7.43
N ASN A 46 16.34 -2.73 -8.31
CA ASN A 46 15.91 -1.59 -9.13
C ASN A 46 14.46 -1.23 -8.84
N ARG A 47 14.18 0.07 -8.72
CA ARG A 47 12.83 0.60 -8.60
C ARG A 47 12.06 0.43 -9.90
N ILE A 48 10.77 0.12 -9.79
CA ILE A 48 9.86 0.00 -10.94
C ILE A 48 9.11 1.33 -11.09
N SER A 49 9.23 1.99 -12.24
CA SER A 49 8.45 3.20 -12.52
C SER A 49 6.98 2.85 -12.73
N ALA A 50 6.07 3.80 -12.49
CA ALA A 50 4.63 3.59 -12.67
C ALA A 50 4.27 3.09 -14.08
N ALA A 51 4.86 3.69 -15.12
CA ALA A 51 4.66 3.25 -16.51
C ALA A 51 5.15 1.81 -16.75
N ARG A 52 6.22 1.38 -16.08
CA ARG A 52 6.71 0.01 -16.18
C ARG A 52 5.82 -0.97 -15.42
N LEU A 53 5.32 -0.56 -14.25
CA LEU A 53 4.41 -1.36 -13.43
C LEU A 53 3.11 -1.64 -14.18
N TRP A 54 2.58 -0.65 -14.91
CA TRP A 54 1.44 -0.83 -15.80
C TRP A 54 1.68 -1.93 -16.85
N ARG A 55 2.79 -1.83 -17.62
CA ARG A 55 3.13 -2.85 -18.63
C ARG A 55 3.35 -4.23 -18.04
N LEU A 56 3.91 -4.31 -16.84
CA LEU A 56 4.07 -5.57 -16.12
C LEU A 56 2.72 -6.16 -15.71
N ALA A 57 1.76 -5.33 -15.30
CA ALA A 57 0.41 -5.76 -14.97
C ALA A 57 -0.30 -6.35 -16.20
N GLU A 58 -0.19 -5.67 -17.35
CA GLU A 58 -0.73 -6.16 -18.63
C GLU A 58 -0.09 -7.51 -19.03
N ALA A 59 1.24 -7.60 -19.03
CA ALA A 59 1.95 -8.83 -19.40
C ALA A 59 1.69 -10.02 -18.45
N LEU A 60 1.30 -9.74 -17.21
CA LEU A 60 1.02 -10.75 -16.18
C LEU A 60 -0.48 -10.97 -15.95
N GLU A 61 -1.33 -10.40 -16.82
CA GLU A 61 -2.78 -10.53 -16.77
C GLU A 61 -3.32 -10.26 -15.37
N THR A 62 -2.94 -9.11 -14.82
CA THR A 62 -3.34 -8.68 -13.47
C THR A 62 -3.54 -7.17 -13.39
N SER A 63 -4.17 -6.70 -12.31
CA SER A 63 -4.32 -5.25 -12.06
C SER A 63 -3.05 -4.68 -11.44
N VAL A 64 -2.83 -3.37 -11.56
CA VAL A 64 -1.71 -2.70 -10.86
C VAL A 64 -1.84 -2.85 -9.34
N ALA A 65 -3.07 -2.89 -8.82
CA ALA A 65 -3.34 -3.07 -7.39
C ALA A 65 -2.75 -4.37 -6.83
N TYR A 66 -2.72 -5.44 -7.63
CA TYR A 66 -2.14 -6.74 -7.24
C TYR A 66 -0.71 -6.63 -6.69
N PHE A 67 0.09 -5.68 -7.18
CA PHE A 67 1.46 -5.52 -6.74
C PHE A 67 1.61 -4.88 -5.35
N TYR A 68 0.52 -4.32 -4.82
CA TYR A 68 0.48 -3.64 -3.52
C TYR A 68 -0.32 -4.44 -2.47
N ASP A 69 -0.95 -5.55 -2.84
CA ASP A 69 -1.68 -6.40 -1.89
C ASP A 69 -0.75 -6.93 -0.79
N GLY A 70 -1.11 -6.68 0.47
CA GLY A 70 -0.31 -7.08 1.63
C GLY A 70 0.92 -6.19 1.85
N LEU A 71 1.02 -5.04 1.18
CA LEU A 71 2.11 -4.10 1.43
C LEU A 71 2.04 -3.50 2.83
N ALA A 72 0.85 -3.14 3.31
CA ALA A 72 0.68 -2.54 4.64
C ALA A 72 1.21 -3.48 5.75
N GLU A 73 0.79 -4.75 5.70
CA GLU A 73 1.27 -5.79 6.61
C GLU A 73 2.79 -5.99 6.51
N ALA A 74 3.34 -6.02 5.30
CA ALA A 74 4.78 -6.17 5.09
C ALA A 74 5.61 -4.98 5.60
N LEU A 75 5.04 -3.77 5.61
CA LEU A 75 5.69 -2.57 6.17
C LEU A 75 5.58 -2.55 7.70
N ASP A 76 4.48 -3.03 8.26
CA ASP A 76 4.28 -3.16 9.71
C ASP A 76 5.19 -4.24 10.31
N GLU A 77 5.38 -5.39 9.64
CA GLU A 77 6.30 -6.46 10.08
C GLU A 77 7.78 -6.04 10.06
N ALA A 78 8.17 -5.13 9.16
CA ALA A 78 9.54 -4.62 9.06
C ALA A 78 9.88 -3.60 10.16
N THR A 79 8.90 -3.17 10.95
CA THR A 79 9.07 -2.21 12.05
C THR A 79 9.12 -2.98 13.36
N PRO A 80 10.30 -3.15 14.00
CA PRO A 80 10.35 -3.80 15.30
C PRO A 80 9.68 -2.87 16.33
N ALA A 81 8.50 -3.27 16.79
CA ALA A 81 7.80 -2.76 17.98
C ALA A 81 7.75 -1.22 18.10
N ALA A 82 6.90 -0.58 17.29
CA ALA A 82 6.29 0.70 17.64
C ALA A 82 4.77 0.53 17.76
N ALA A 83 4.36 0.10 18.95
CA ALA A 83 3.06 0.26 19.59
C ALA A 83 1.78 -0.30 18.89
N PRO A 84 1.03 -1.18 19.59
CA PRO A 84 -0.39 -1.45 19.30
C PRO A 84 -1.32 -0.21 19.26
N ARG A 85 -0.84 1.00 19.61
CA ARG A 85 -1.66 2.23 19.70
C ARG A 85 -2.12 2.78 18.33
N GLU A 86 -1.33 2.66 17.26
CA GLU A 86 -1.68 3.28 15.97
C GLU A 86 -2.73 2.48 15.18
N VAL A 87 -2.72 1.14 15.31
CA VAL A 87 -3.67 0.26 14.61
C VAL A 87 -5.09 0.44 15.15
N PHE A 88 -5.24 0.55 16.47
CA PHE A 88 -6.52 0.88 17.10
C PHE A 88 -6.99 2.28 16.69
N SER A 89 -6.09 3.27 16.68
CA SER A 89 -6.42 4.65 16.30
C SER A 89 -6.90 4.78 14.84
N ARG A 90 -6.32 4.03 13.88
CA ARG A 90 -6.80 4.02 12.49
C ARG A 90 -8.19 3.40 12.35
N LYS A 91 -8.45 2.28 13.02
CA LYS A 91 -9.77 1.63 12.98
C LYS A 91 -10.84 2.53 13.62
N GLU A 92 -10.56 3.09 14.80
CA GLU A 92 -11.44 4.04 15.47
C GLU A 92 -11.72 5.27 14.61
N THR A 93 -10.71 5.80 13.91
CA THR A 93 -10.87 6.93 12.99
C THR A 93 -11.77 6.57 11.81
N LEU A 94 -11.62 5.38 11.23
CA LEU A 94 -12.45 4.91 10.12
C LEU A 94 -13.90 4.68 10.56
N ASP A 95 -14.09 4.05 11.72
CA ASP A 95 -15.41 3.83 12.32
C ASP A 95 -16.10 5.18 12.61
N LEU A 96 -15.36 6.18 13.10
CA LEU A 96 -15.84 7.53 13.32
C LEU A 96 -16.26 8.23 12.01
N ILE A 97 -15.44 8.12 10.96
CA ILE A 97 -15.75 8.69 9.64
C ILE A 97 -17.00 8.03 9.05
N GLN A 98 -17.12 6.70 9.15
CA GLN A 98 -18.30 5.98 8.69
C GLN A 98 -19.55 6.41 9.46
N ALA A 99 -19.48 6.47 10.79
CA ALA A 99 -20.58 6.94 11.63
C ALA A 99 -20.96 8.39 11.29
N TYR A 100 -19.98 9.27 11.06
CA TYR A 100 -20.20 10.68 10.72
C TYR A 100 -21.02 10.88 9.44
N TYR A 101 -20.79 10.05 8.42
CA TYR A 101 -21.56 10.11 7.16
C TYR A 101 -22.99 9.57 7.30
N GLN A 102 -23.28 8.75 8.31
CA GLN A 102 -24.64 8.25 8.60
C GLN A 102 -25.49 9.27 9.38
N LEU A 103 -24.88 10.33 9.92
CA LEU A 103 -25.59 11.36 10.68
C LEU A 103 -26.26 12.40 9.78
N ASP A 104 -27.43 12.87 10.22
CA ASP A 104 -28.08 14.07 9.67
C ASP A 104 -27.32 15.37 10.00
N GLU A 105 -27.66 16.46 9.32
CA GLU A 105 -26.94 17.73 9.38
C GLU A 105 -26.84 18.32 10.80
N ARG A 106 -27.91 18.22 11.61
CA ARG A 106 -27.95 18.72 12.99
C ARG A 106 -27.00 17.93 13.92
N PRO A 107 -27.09 16.59 14.03
CA PRO A 107 -26.13 15.78 14.80
C PRO A 107 -24.68 15.95 14.34
N ARG A 108 -24.46 16.03 13.02
CA ARG A 108 -23.13 16.18 12.44
C ARG A 108 -22.43 17.46 12.91
N ARG A 109 -23.15 18.57 12.94
CA ARG A 109 -22.64 19.87 13.40
C ARG A 109 -22.30 19.85 14.89
N ARG A 110 -23.15 19.22 15.71
CA ARG A 110 -22.87 19.03 17.15
C ARG A 110 -21.63 18.18 17.42
N LEU A 111 -21.43 17.10 16.66
CA LEU A 111 -20.24 16.25 16.77
C LEU A 111 -18.99 17.04 16.41
N LEU A 112 -19.04 17.85 15.35
CA LEU A 112 -17.94 18.73 14.96
C LEU A 112 -17.62 19.78 16.03
N ASP A 113 -18.64 20.41 16.62
CA ASP A 113 -18.46 21.39 17.68
C ASP A 113 -17.84 20.76 18.94
N LEU A 114 -18.24 19.53 19.28
CA LEU A 114 -17.67 18.74 20.38
C LEU A 114 -16.20 18.36 20.10
N ALA A 115 -15.90 17.89 18.88
CA ALA A 115 -14.52 17.58 18.50
C ALA A 115 -13.61 18.82 18.56
N LYS A 116 -14.13 19.99 18.20
CA LYS A 116 -13.40 21.26 18.31
C LYS A 116 -13.20 21.69 19.77
N SER A 117 -14.20 21.53 20.63
CA SER A 117 -14.06 21.91 22.04
C SER A 117 -13.02 21.05 22.76
N LEU A 118 -12.90 19.77 22.40
CA LEU A 118 -11.89 18.86 22.97
C LEU A 118 -10.45 19.24 22.61
N ASN A 119 -10.22 19.98 21.51
CA ASN A 119 -8.90 20.52 21.15
C ASN A 119 -8.53 21.82 21.90
N THR A 120 -9.44 22.36 22.71
CA THR A 120 -9.25 23.67 23.37
C THR A 120 -8.78 23.54 24.83
N ASP A 121 -8.52 22.32 25.32
CA ASP A 121 -8.05 22.06 26.70
C ASP A 121 -6.51 21.91 26.82
N GLU A 122 -5.73 22.33 25.82
CA GLU A 122 -4.30 22.62 26.00
C GLU A 122 -4.07 24.14 26.26
N ALA A 123 -4.15 24.47 27.55
CA ALA A 123 -3.53 25.60 28.29
C ALA A 123 -4.13 27.02 28.12
N PRO A 124 -4.24 27.83 29.21
CA PRO A 124 -3.06 28.28 29.96
C PRO A 124 -3.19 28.34 31.51
N ALA A 125 -2.16 27.87 32.20
CA ALA A 125 -1.46 28.52 33.33
C ALA A 125 -0.30 27.63 33.81
#